data_AF-A0A553Q2Y4-F1
#
_entry.id   AF-A0A553Q2Y4-F1
#
_cell.length_a   1.000
_cell.length_b   1.000
_cell.length_c   1.000
_cell.angle_alpha   90.00
_cell.angle_beta   90.00
_cell.angle_gamma   90.00
#
_symmetry.space_group_name_H-M   'P 1'
#
loop_
_entity.id
_entity.type
_entity.pdbx_description
1 polymer ?
#
loop_
_entity_poly.entity_id
_entity_poly.type
_entity_poly.pdbx_seq_one_letter_code
_entity_poly.pdbx_strand_id
1 'polypeptide(L)'
;MPWFDKMYDIKSFDIDRWLLPGAKQPWSNASTCFAYQKEWIECSDGIGRLRAIDECKIEWEDFMECTHQTKTLQRLKQIRLQRDKGMEYKDWRIKERVRKRRRWGLEKERAGEKEGYERRGIDSHYRITVSILLLRPPAR
;
A
#
# COMPACT_ATOMS: atom_id res chain seq x y z
N MET A 1 -22.17 -12.42 -36.32
CA MET A 1 -20.98 -12.60 -37.20
C MET A 1 -20.43 -14.01 -37.00
N PRO A 2 -20.17 -14.79 -38.05
CA PRO A 2 -19.36 -16.01 -37.95
C PRO A 2 -17.89 -15.66 -37.72
N TRP A 3 -17.22 -16.38 -36.82
CA TRP A 3 -15.77 -16.27 -36.62
C TRP A 3 -15.08 -17.30 -37.52
N PHE A 4 -14.44 -16.84 -38.60
CA PHE A 4 -13.76 -17.72 -39.56
C PHE A 4 -12.31 -17.95 -39.15
N ASP A 5 -11.99 -19.17 -38.74
CA ASP A 5 -10.68 -19.52 -38.17
C ASP A 5 -9.58 -19.82 -39.20
N LYS A 6 -9.48 -19.00 -40.26
CA LYS A 6 -8.40 -19.16 -41.25
C LYS A 6 -7.01 -18.86 -40.66
N MET A 7 -6.96 -18.24 -39.48
CA MET A 7 -5.73 -17.86 -38.78
C MET A 7 -5.06 -19.06 -38.10
N TYR A 8 -5.82 -20.03 -37.55
CA TYR A 8 -5.22 -21.22 -36.94
C TYR A 8 -4.75 -22.25 -37.98
N ASP A 9 -5.41 -22.36 -39.13
CA ASP A 9 -5.08 -23.34 -40.18
C ASP A 9 -3.78 -23.01 -40.94
N ILE A 10 -3.50 -21.72 -41.16
CA ILE A 10 -2.27 -21.27 -41.83
C ILE A 10 -1.21 -21.03 -40.77
N LYS A 11 -0.57 -22.12 -40.33
CA LYS A 11 0.47 -22.16 -39.28
C LYS A 11 1.63 -21.14 -39.44
N SER A 12 1.78 -20.55 -40.62
CA SER A 12 2.88 -19.66 -40.99
C SER A 12 2.59 -18.15 -40.91
N PHE A 13 1.36 -17.71 -40.61
CA PHE A 13 1.03 -16.27 -40.58
C PHE A 13 0.39 -15.86 -39.25
N ASP A 14 1.22 -15.40 -38.30
CA ASP A 14 0.77 -14.88 -37.01
C ASP A 14 0.51 -13.37 -37.12
N ILE A 15 -0.76 -12.98 -37.25
CA ILE A 15 -1.18 -11.58 -37.41
C ILE A 15 -1.28 -10.88 -36.05
N ASP A 16 -1.88 -11.54 -35.05
CA ASP A 16 -2.33 -10.89 -33.82
C ASP A 16 -1.97 -11.65 -32.53
N ARG A 17 -1.52 -12.91 -32.58
CA ARG A 17 -1.28 -13.73 -31.38
C ARG A 17 -0.09 -13.21 -30.57
N TRP A 18 0.90 -12.62 -31.24
CA TRP A 18 2.05 -11.96 -30.62
C TRP A 18 1.68 -10.77 -29.73
N LEU A 19 0.49 -10.18 -29.90
CA LEU A 19 0.00 -9.06 -29.10
C LEU A 19 -0.58 -9.51 -27.74
N LEU A 20 -0.80 -10.81 -27.55
CA LEU A 20 -1.37 -11.31 -26.30
C LEU A 20 -0.43 -11.03 -25.12
N PRO A 21 -0.94 -10.55 -23.99
CA PRO A 21 -0.16 -10.48 -22.76
C PRO A 21 0.30 -11.91 -22.43
N GLY A 22 1.60 -12.10 -22.18
CA GLY A 22 2.20 -13.43 -22.00
C GLY A 22 2.83 -14.06 -23.25
N ALA A 23 2.63 -13.48 -24.44
CA ALA A 23 3.41 -13.82 -25.63
C ALA A 23 4.88 -13.37 -25.47
N LYS A 24 5.76 -13.87 -26.34
CA LYS A 24 7.19 -13.54 -26.33
C LYS A 24 7.40 -12.04 -26.56
N GLN A 25 7.67 -11.30 -25.48
CA GLN A 25 8.01 -9.88 -25.54
C GLN A 25 9.40 -9.68 -26.15
N PRO A 26 9.64 -8.54 -26.83
CA PRO A 26 10.99 -8.14 -27.19
C PRO A 26 11.84 -8.04 -25.91
N TRP A 27 13.08 -8.53 -25.95
CA TRP A 27 14.00 -8.65 -24.81
C TRP A 27 13.59 -9.60 -23.67
N SER A 28 12.56 -10.43 -23.86
CA SER A 28 12.11 -11.40 -22.85
C SER A 28 11.71 -10.76 -21.51
N ASN A 29 11.20 -9.53 -21.55
CA ASN A 29 10.69 -8.85 -20.38
C ASN A 29 9.39 -9.52 -19.92
N ALA A 30 9.33 -9.93 -18.65
CA ALA A 30 8.10 -10.40 -18.04
C ALA A 30 7.17 -9.22 -17.72
N SER A 31 5.87 -9.38 -17.98
CA SER A 31 4.87 -8.43 -17.47
C SER A 31 4.75 -8.54 -15.94
N THR A 32 4.25 -7.49 -15.30
CA THR A 32 4.10 -7.44 -13.83
C THR A 32 3.28 -8.61 -13.27
N CYS A 33 2.23 -9.02 -13.99
CA CYS A 33 1.34 -10.11 -13.60
C CYS A 33 1.55 -11.37 -14.45
N PHE A 34 2.73 -11.54 -15.05
CA PHE A 34 3.01 -12.67 -15.96
C PHE A 34 2.80 -14.03 -15.30
N ALA A 35 3.22 -14.20 -14.04
CA ALA A 35 3.10 -15.45 -13.31
C ALA A 35 1.63 -15.88 -13.15
N TYR A 36 0.79 -14.99 -12.60
CA TYR A 36 -0.65 -15.25 -12.43
C TYR A 36 -1.37 -15.48 -13.75
N GLN A 37 -0.97 -14.73 -14.78
CA GLN A 37 -1.55 -14.91 -16.11
C GLN A 37 -1.23 -16.30 -16.67
N LYS A 38 0.02 -16.75 -16.50
CA LYS A 38 0.47 -18.07 -16.95
C LYS A 38 -0.30 -19.18 -16.23
N GLU A 39 -0.43 -19.10 -14.91
CA GLU A 39 -1.20 -20.08 -14.11
C GLU A 39 -2.66 -20.15 -14.54
N TRP A 40 -3.30 -19.01 -14.79
CA TRP A 40 -4.67 -18.97 -15.30
C TRP A 40 -4.82 -19.58 -16.70
N ILE A 41 -3.88 -19.32 -17.61
CA ILE A 41 -3.88 -19.93 -18.94
C ILE A 41 -3.66 -21.44 -18.84
N GLU A 42 -2.70 -21.89 -18.03
CA GLU A 42 -2.41 -23.31 -17.83
C GLU A 42 -3.59 -24.06 -17.19
N CYS A 43 -4.33 -23.41 -16.29
CA CYS A 43 -5.56 -23.96 -15.73
C CYS A 43 -6.68 -24.03 -16.77
N SER A 44 -6.90 -22.96 -17.55
CA SER A 44 -8.05 -22.87 -18.46
C SER A 44 -7.86 -23.61 -19.80
N ASP A 45 -6.64 -24.05 -20.10
CA ASP A 45 -6.33 -24.74 -21.35
C ASP A 45 -7.05 -26.09 -21.46
N GLY A 46 -7.74 -26.31 -22.58
CA GLY A 46 -8.48 -27.56 -22.86
C GLY A 46 -9.80 -27.78 -22.09
N ILE A 47 -10.14 -26.98 -21.08
CA ILE A 47 -11.35 -27.15 -20.24
C ILE A 47 -12.61 -26.50 -20.88
N GLY A 48 -12.40 -25.48 -21.72
CA GLY A 48 -13.45 -24.70 -22.35
C GLY A 48 -14.02 -23.60 -21.43
N ARG A 49 -14.55 -22.53 -22.04
CA ARG A 49 -14.92 -21.28 -21.32
C ARG A 49 -15.89 -21.49 -20.15
N LEU A 50 -16.93 -22.31 -20.32
CA LEU A 50 -17.99 -22.45 -19.31
C LEU A 50 -17.45 -23.05 -18.00
N ARG A 51 -16.66 -24.13 -18.10
CA ARG A 51 -16.08 -24.81 -16.94
C ARG A 51 -14.92 -24.03 -16.34
N ALA A 52 -14.12 -23.35 -17.16
CA ALA A 52 -13.01 -22.51 -16.68
C ALA A 52 -13.46 -21.37 -15.75
N ILE A 53 -14.70 -20.89 -15.87
CA ILE A 53 -15.26 -19.86 -14.97
C ILE A 53 -15.39 -20.38 -13.53
N ASP A 54 -15.77 -21.65 -13.37
CA ASP A 54 -16.01 -22.25 -12.06
C ASP A 54 -14.76 -22.94 -11.51
N GLU A 55 -14.02 -23.66 -12.36
CA GLU A 55 -12.85 -24.45 -11.96
C GLU A 55 -11.60 -23.59 -11.75
N CYS A 56 -11.33 -22.62 -12.63
CA CYS A 56 -10.14 -21.75 -12.58
C CYS A 56 -10.42 -20.38 -11.94
N LYS A 57 -11.41 -20.35 -11.03
CA LYS A 57 -11.89 -19.11 -10.42
C LYS A 57 -10.83 -18.44 -9.55
N ILE A 58 -10.03 -19.23 -8.84
CA ILE A 58 -9.03 -18.73 -7.89
C ILE A 58 -7.90 -18.04 -8.65
N GLU A 59 -7.37 -18.71 -9.68
CA GLU A 59 -6.31 -18.21 -10.56
C GLU A 59 -6.76 -16.93 -11.28
N TRP A 60 -8.03 -16.90 -11.71
CA TRP A 60 -8.63 -15.70 -12.30
C TRP A 60 -8.74 -14.54 -11.30
N GLU A 61 -9.20 -14.82 -10.08
CA GLU A 61 -9.31 -13.81 -9.02
C GLU A 61 -7.94 -13.23 -8.64
N ASP A 62 -6.89 -14.05 -8.60
CA ASP A 62 -5.52 -13.63 -8.31
C ASP A 62 -4.93 -12.80 -9.47
N PHE A 63 -5.18 -13.20 -10.71
CA PHE A 63 -4.81 -12.38 -11.88
C PHE A 63 -5.51 -11.00 -11.87
N MET A 64 -6.80 -10.97 -11.54
CA MET A 64 -7.55 -9.72 -11.42
C MET A 64 -7.12 -8.87 -10.22
N GLU A 65 -6.70 -9.51 -9.12
CA GLU A 65 -6.11 -8.82 -7.97
C GLU A 65 -4.76 -8.20 -8.33
N CYS A 66 -3.89 -8.91 -9.05
CA CYS A 66 -2.60 -8.37 -9.47
C CYS A 66 -2.74 -7.16 -10.40
N THR A 67 -3.69 -7.21 -11.34
CA THR A 67 -3.90 -6.13 -12.32
C THR A 67 -4.54 -4.88 -11.70
N HIS A 68 -5.52 -5.04 -10.80
CA HIS A 68 -6.26 -3.91 -10.23
C HIS A 68 -5.83 -3.52 -8.82
N GLN A 69 -5.18 -4.41 -8.07
CA GLN A 69 -4.70 -4.24 -6.70
C GLN A 69 -5.78 -3.78 -5.70
N THR A 70 -7.04 -4.15 -5.94
CA THR A 70 -8.19 -3.67 -5.15
C THR A 70 -8.11 -4.11 -3.69
N LYS A 71 -7.86 -5.41 -3.45
CA LYS A 71 -7.72 -5.99 -2.10
C LYS A 71 -6.51 -5.37 -1.37
N THR A 72 -5.38 -5.25 -2.06
CA THR A 72 -4.16 -4.59 -1.55
C THR A 72 -4.42 -3.14 -1.13
N LEU A 73 -5.08 -2.34 -1.98
CA LEU A 73 -5.43 -0.95 -1.66
C LEU A 73 -6.40 -0.84 -0.48
N GLN A 74 -7.38 -1.73 -0.37
CA GLN A 74 -8.29 -1.78 0.77
C GLN A 74 -7.54 -2.07 2.08
N ARG A 75 -6.62 -3.04 2.07
CA ARG A 75 -5.78 -3.37 3.22
C ARG A 75 -4.89 -2.19 3.63
N LEU A 76 -4.26 -1.52 2.66
CA LEU A 76 -3.45 -0.32 2.92
C LEU A 76 -4.25 0.81 3.56
N LYS A 77 -5.51 1.03 3.12
CA LYS A 77 -6.42 2.00 3.75
C LYS A 77 -6.70 1.65 5.22
N GLN A 78 -6.97 0.38 5.52
CA GLN A 78 -7.21 -0.08 6.89
C GLN A 78 -5.97 0.11 7.78
N ILE A 79 -4.79 -0.24 7.28
CA ILE A 79 -3.52 -0.04 7.99
C ILE A 79 -3.28 1.46 8.27
N ARG A 80 -3.56 2.33 7.30
CA ARG A 80 -3.44 3.78 7.48
C ARG A 80 -4.38 4.28 8.58
N LEU A 81 -5.64 3.86 8.57
CA LEU A 81 -6.61 4.22 9.62
C LEU A 81 -6.18 3.75 11.01
N GLN A 82 -5.66 2.53 11.13
CA GLN A 82 -5.14 2.00 12.39
C GLN A 82 -3.93 2.79 12.88
N ARG A 83 -3.01 3.14 11.98
CA ARG A 83 -1.84 3.97 12.30
C ARG A 83 -2.26 5.35 12.78
N ASP A 84 -3.22 5.99 12.12
CA ASP A 84 -3.66 7.35 12.47
C ASP A 84 -4.30 7.40 13.85
N LYS A 85 -5.14 6.40 14.20
CA LYS A 85 -5.66 6.23 15.57
C LYS A 85 -4.54 6.06 16.61
N GLY A 86 -3.51 5.28 16.29
CA GLY A 86 -2.35 5.09 17.16
C GLY A 86 -1.52 6.37 17.34
N MET A 87 -1.41 7.20 16.30
CA MET A 87 -0.73 8.49 16.34
C MET A 87 -1.51 9.52 17.17
N GLU A 88 -2.83 9.61 16.96
CA GLU A 88 -3.73 10.45 17.75
C GLU A 88 -3.66 10.10 19.23
N TYR A 89 -3.68 8.81 19.55
CA TYR A 89 -3.56 8.33 20.93
C TYR A 89 -2.21 8.70 21.57
N LYS A 90 -1.11 8.58 20.83
CA LYS A 90 0.23 9.01 21.30
C LYS A 90 0.28 10.52 21.53
N ASP A 91 -0.26 11.31 20.61
CA ASP A 91 -0.33 12.77 20.72
C ASP A 91 -1.17 13.20 21.94
N TRP A 92 -2.36 12.62 22.11
CA TRP A 92 -3.20 12.84 23.29
C TRP A 92 -2.45 12.53 24.59
N ARG A 93 -1.74 11.39 24.65
CA ARG A 93 -0.97 10.99 25.83
C ARG A 93 0.16 11.97 26.17
N ILE A 94 0.83 12.51 25.15
CA ILE A 94 1.87 13.53 25.32
C ILE A 94 1.25 14.83 25.84
N LYS A 95 0.17 15.30 25.19
CA LYS A 95 -0.55 16.53 25.60
C LYS A 95 -1.04 16.45 27.04
N GLU A 96 -1.58 15.31 27.45
CA GLU A 96 -2.06 15.09 28.81
C GLU A 96 -0.91 15.12 29.84
N ARG A 97 0.24 14.51 29.51
CA ARG A 97 1.44 14.59 30.34
C ARG A 97 1.94 16.04 30.50
N VAL A 98 1.94 16.81 29.43
CA VAL A 98 2.31 18.24 29.44
C VAL A 98 1.31 19.04 30.28
N ARG A 99 0.00 18.78 30.13
CA ARG A 99 -1.08 19.44 30.90
C ARG A 99 -0.95 19.19 32.40
N LYS A 100 -0.72 17.94 32.81
CA LYS A 100 -0.49 17.59 34.24
C LYS A 100 0.76 18.24 34.81
N ARG A 101 1.87 18.23 34.06
CA ARG A 101 3.12 18.91 34.47
C ARG A 101 2.91 20.42 34.64
N ARG A 102 2.17 21.06 33.73
CA ARG A 102 1.85 22.49 33.82
C ARG A 102 0.98 22.81 35.04
N ARG A 103 -0.01 21.96 35.36
CA ARG A 103 -0.84 22.11 36.56
C ARG A 103 -0.02 22.00 37.84
N TRP A 104 0.83 20.99 37.94
CA TRP A 104 1.72 20.79 39.09
C TRP A 104 2.67 21.97 39.30
N GLY A 105 3.23 22.53 38.21
CA GLY A 105 4.07 23.73 38.28
C GLY A 105 3.33 24.94 38.86
N LEU A 106 2.08 25.20 38.42
CA LEU A 106 1.25 26.29 38.95
C LEU A 106 0.87 26.08 40.42
N GLU A 107 0.63 24.85 40.85
CA GLU A 107 0.35 24.51 42.25
C GLU A 107 1.58 24.76 43.15
N LYS A 108 2.77 24.40 42.66
CA LYS A 108 4.05 24.68 43.34
C LYS A 108 4.34 26.18 43.44
N GLU A 109 4.08 26.95 42.38
CA GLU A 109 4.18 28.41 42.40
C GLU A 109 3.23 29.05 43.43
N ARG A 110 1.98 28.56 43.54
CA ARG A 110 1.04 29.02 44.58
C ARG A 110 1.45 28.65 46.00
N ALA A 111 2.13 27.51 46.18
CA ALA A 111 2.60 27.06 47.49
C ALA A 111 3.81 27.86 48.02
N GLY A 112 4.34 28.81 47.24
CA GLY A 112 5.47 29.64 47.65
C GLY A 112 6.83 28.91 47.65
N GLU A 113 6.88 27.66 47.18
CA GLU A 113 8.13 26.91 46.97
C GLU A 113 8.84 27.44 45.72
N LYS A 114 9.64 28.51 45.91
CA LYS A 114 10.54 29.06 44.87
C LYS A 114 11.86 28.28 44.74
N GLU A 115 11.88 26.99 45.05
CA GLU A 115 13.06 26.17 44.79
C GLU A 115 12.99 25.53 43.41
N GLY A 116 13.68 26.19 42.47
CA GLY A 116 14.56 25.49 41.54
C GLY A 116 13.91 24.52 40.54
N TYR A 117 12.91 24.94 39.76
CA TYR A 117 12.67 24.30 38.47
C TYR A 117 13.69 24.82 37.45
N GLU A 118 14.96 24.50 37.69
CA GLU A 118 15.99 24.60 36.67
C GLU A 118 15.54 23.77 35.45
N ARG A 119 15.73 24.37 34.27
CA ARG A 119 15.38 23.92 32.93
C ARG A 119 16.04 22.58 32.52
N ARG A 120 16.03 21.56 33.36
CA ARG A 120 16.51 20.23 33.01
C ARG A 120 15.40 19.47 32.31
N GLY A 121 15.43 19.52 30.98
CA GLY A 121 14.84 18.48 30.13
C GLY A 121 13.75 18.91 29.14
N ILE A 122 13.64 20.19 28.81
CA ILE A 122 12.75 20.64 27.72
C ILE A 122 13.57 21.10 26.52
N ASP A 123 14.65 21.88 26.66
CA ASP A 123 15.30 22.49 25.49
C ASP A 123 16.03 21.56 24.48
N SER A 124 16.29 20.28 24.74
CA SER A 124 16.90 19.42 23.71
C SER A 124 15.89 18.85 22.71
N HIS A 125 14.69 18.48 23.14
CA HIS A 125 13.70 17.85 22.25
C HIS A 125 12.99 18.85 21.34
N TYR A 126 12.72 20.09 21.79
CA TYR A 126 12.11 21.11 20.93
C TYR A 126 13.11 21.72 19.93
N ARG A 127 14.41 21.75 20.25
CA ARG A 127 15.46 22.15 19.28
C ARG A 127 15.61 21.11 18.15
N ILE A 128 15.48 19.83 18.46
CA ILE A 128 15.53 18.76 17.45
C ILE A 128 14.24 18.76 16.59
N THR A 129 13.06 18.97 17.17
CA THR A 129 11.81 18.99 16.38
C THR A 129 11.67 20.21 15.48
N VAL A 130 12.17 21.39 15.90
CA VAL A 130 12.20 22.58 15.02
C VAL A 130 13.18 22.39 13.87
N SER A 131 14.30 21.70 14.09
CA SER A 131 15.27 21.38 13.02
C SER A 131 14.74 20.35 12.03
N ILE A 132 13.95 19.36 12.48
CA ILE A 132 13.31 18.37 11.60
C ILE A 132 12.15 18.97 10.79
N LEU A 133 11.42 19.95 11.34
CA LEU A 133 10.37 20.67 10.61
C LEU A 133 10.94 21.57 9.50
N LEU A 134 12.17 22.09 9.66
CA LEU A 134 12.86 22.88 8.63
C LEU A 134 13.52 22.02 7.53
N LEU A 135 13.69 20.72 7.76
CA LEU A 135 14.20 19.76 6.78
C LEU A 135 13.09 19.00 6.02
N ARG A 136 11.82 19.39 6.20
CA ARG A 136 10.73 18.82 5.42
C ARG A 136 10.75 19.50 4.04
N PRO A 137 11.15 18.82 2.95
CA PRO A 137 11.05 19.41 1.63
C PRO A 137 9.59 19.78 1.37
N PRO A 138 9.33 20.92 0.70
CA PRO A 138 7.97 21.30 0.32
C PRO A 138 7.38 20.17 -0.52
N ALA A 139 6.16 19.77 -0.18
CA ALA A 139 5.39 18.85 -1.01
C ALA A 139 5.30 19.44 -2.43
N ARG A 140 5.86 18.72 -3.40
CA ARG A 140 5.50 18.83 -4.83
C ARG A 140 4.34 17.89 -5.11
#